data_AF-A0A7J4AY80-F1
#
_entry.id   AF-A0A7J4AY80-F1
#
_cell.length_a   1.000
_cell.length_b   1.000
_cell.length_c   1.000
_cell.angle_alpha   90.00
_cell.angle_beta   90.00
_cell.angle_gamma   90.00
#
_symmetry.space_group_name_H-M   'P 1'
#
loop_
_entity.id
_entity.type
_entity.pdbx_description
1 polymer ?
#
loop_
_entity_poly.entity_id
_entity_poly.type
_entity_poly.pdbx_seq_one_letter_code
_entity_poly.pdbx_strand_id
1 'polypeptide(L)'
;MSLRGRQEYDLSNLTETVSSIREVVAIILFGSVARGDYDEYSDYDLLVVFKDKESMWRRWDELFQMVGRLNLLVHLIPKSMDEFAESEPTFLREVLKHGVVLYSKYPFRSFLSPLGLKRMVLVAYSMRGLGQRDKMRLVYRLYGRKGDNGLVKKLGGFKVAEGCILIPEDASNALLKALTEYCVEVKAFNVYVQRED
;
A
#
# COMPACT_ATOMS: atom_id res chain seq x y z
N MET A 1 21.71 18.07 -5.44
CA MET A 1 20.28 17.81 -5.15
C MET A 1 20.22 16.59 -4.24
N SER A 2 19.39 16.58 -3.19
CA SER A 2 19.22 15.35 -2.41
C SER A 2 18.56 14.27 -3.28
N LEU A 3 18.79 12.99 -2.97
CA LEU A 3 18.15 11.86 -3.68
C LEU A 3 16.62 12.04 -3.79
N ARG A 4 15.98 12.49 -2.71
CA ARG A 4 14.54 12.82 -2.70
C ARG A 4 14.18 13.97 -3.64
N GLY A 5 14.94 15.06 -3.62
CA GLY A 5 14.64 16.22 -4.48
C GLY A 5 14.80 15.91 -5.97
N ARG A 6 15.74 15.04 -6.33
CA ARG A 6 15.89 14.56 -7.72
C ARG A 6 14.68 13.70 -8.13
N GLN A 7 14.28 12.78 -7.27
CA GLN A 7 13.13 11.91 -7.53
C GLN A 7 11.82 12.70 -7.68
N GLU A 8 11.57 13.69 -6.82
CA GLU A 8 10.39 14.56 -6.94
C GLU A 8 10.38 15.29 -8.29
N TYR A 9 11.53 15.80 -8.73
CA TYR A 9 11.68 16.42 -10.04
C TYR A 9 11.41 15.43 -11.19
N ASP A 10 12.02 14.25 -11.15
CA ASP A 10 11.87 13.22 -12.18
C ASP A 10 10.40 12.80 -12.32
N LEU A 11 9.73 12.52 -11.19
CA LEU A 11 8.32 12.13 -11.17
C LEU A 11 7.40 13.26 -11.65
N SER A 12 7.67 14.52 -11.29
CA SER A 12 6.90 15.67 -11.79
C SER A 12 7.02 15.78 -13.31
N ASN A 13 8.26 15.78 -13.82
CA ASN A 13 8.54 15.92 -15.25
C ASN A 13 7.93 14.76 -16.05
N LEU A 14 8.01 13.53 -15.53
CA LEU A 14 7.39 12.37 -16.14
C LEU A 14 5.87 12.51 -16.18
N THR A 15 5.26 12.87 -15.05
CA THR A 15 3.81 13.03 -14.93
C THR A 15 3.30 14.09 -15.91
N GLU A 16 3.96 15.25 -15.99
CA GLU A 16 3.63 16.32 -16.95
C GLU A 16 3.74 15.84 -18.40
N THR A 17 4.85 15.15 -18.72
CA THR A 17 5.09 14.63 -20.06
C THR A 17 4.01 13.64 -20.49
N VAL A 18 3.75 12.61 -19.68
CA VAL A 18 2.79 11.55 -20.03
C VAL A 18 1.34 12.04 -19.96
N SER A 19 0.99 12.91 -19.01
CA SER A 19 -0.39 13.41 -18.88
C SER A 19 -0.81 14.36 -20.01
N SER A 20 0.16 14.95 -20.72
CA SER A 20 -0.09 15.76 -21.92
C SER A 20 -0.59 14.96 -23.12
N ILE A 21 -0.36 13.64 -23.12
CA ILE A 21 -0.84 12.73 -24.15
C ILE A 21 -2.37 12.60 -24.04
N ARG A 22 -3.06 12.85 -25.15
CA ARG A 22 -4.52 12.73 -25.18
C ARG A 22 -4.95 11.30 -24.84
N GLU A 23 -6.10 11.19 -24.19
CA GLU A 23 -6.74 9.90 -23.84
C GLU A 23 -6.03 9.06 -22.76
N VAL A 24 -4.87 9.50 -22.24
CA VAL A 24 -4.32 9.02 -20.95
C VAL A 24 -5.24 9.46 -19.82
N VAL A 25 -5.77 8.52 -19.03
CA VAL A 25 -6.73 8.79 -17.95
C VAL A 25 -6.13 8.60 -16.55
N ALA A 26 -5.05 7.82 -16.43
CA ALA A 26 -4.28 7.73 -15.19
C ALA A 26 -2.81 7.40 -15.42
N ILE A 27 -1.98 7.84 -14.48
CA ILE A 27 -0.57 7.46 -14.36
C ILE A 27 -0.37 6.99 -12.92
N ILE A 28 0.04 5.73 -12.76
CA ILE A 28 0.22 5.11 -11.45
C ILE A 28 1.66 4.61 -11.36
N LEU A 29 2.37 5.12 -10.36
CA LEU A 29 3.67 4.60 -9.97
C LEU A 29 3.47 3.36 -9.10
N PHE A 30 4.17 2.28 -9.41
CA PHE A 30 4.21 1.08 -8.57
C PHE A 30 5.67 0.64 -8.39
N GLY A 31 5.89 -0.59 -7.92
CA GLY A 31 7.25 -1.12 -7.78
C GLY A 31 8.01 -0.51 -6.60
N SER A 32 9.34 -0.63 -6.64
CA SER A 32 10.21 -0.29 -5.50
C SER A 32 10.14 1.18 -5.10
N VAL A 33 10.07 2.06 -6.10
CA VAL A 33 9.94 3.51 -5.92
C VAL A 33 8.66 3.84 -5.14
N ALA A 34 7.54 3.18 -5.47
CA ALA A 34 6.27 3.37 -4.76
C ALA A 34 6.29 2.77 -3.33
N ARG A 35 6.98 1.64 -3.13
CA ARG A 35 7.10 0.99 -1.81
C ARG A 35 8.07 1.71 -0.86
N GLY A 36 9.01 2.48 -1.40
CA GLY A 36 10.03 3.20 -0.61
C GLY A 36 11.28 2.38 -0.32
N ASP A 37 11.46 1.21 -0.94
CA ASP A 37 12.63 0.33 -0.85
C ASP A 37 13.61 0.52 -2.04
N TYR A 38 13.59 1.69 -2.66
CA TYR A 38 14.39 2.03 -3.85
C TYR A 38 15.80 2.56 -3.53
N ASP A 39 16.68 2.47 -4.51
CA ASP A 39 18.02 3.06 -4.54
C ASP A 39 18.19 4.02 -5.73
N GLU A 40 19.41 4.53 -5.92
CA GLU A 40 19.72 5.50 -6.99
C GLU A 40 19.71 4.92 -8.41
N TYR A 41 19.60 3.60 -8.55
CA TYR A 41 19.58 2.87 -9.82
C TYR A 41 18.23 2.25 -10.14
N SER A 42 17.25 2.42 -9.24
CA SER A 42 15.91 1.87 -9.38
C SER A 42 15.17 2.51 -10.56
N ASP A 43 14.50 1.67 -11.33
CA ASP A 43 13.63 2.08 -12.42
C ASP A 43 12.30 2.63 -11.90
N TYR A 44 11.72 3.54 -12.68
CA TYR A 44 10.37 4.04 -12.44
C TYR A 44 9.36 3.11 -13.13
N ASP A 45 8.78 2.20 -12.36
CA ASP A 45 7.68 1.33 -12.78
C ASP A 45 6.37 2.12 -12.90
N LEU A 46 5.87 2.26 -14.12
CA LEU A 46 4.69 3.08 -14.41
C LEU A 46 3.62 2.35 -15.18
N LEU A 47 2.42 2.37 -14.63
CA LEU A 47 1.21 1.97 -15.32
C LEU A 47 0.56 3.22 -15.91
N VAL A 48 0.47 3.28 -17.24
CA VAL A 48 -0.23 4.34 -17.97
C VAL A 48 -1.54 3.79 -18.48
N VAL A 49 -2.64 4.29 -17.92
CA VAL A 49 -3.99 3.84 -18.27
C VAL A 49 -4.58 4.77 -19.32
N PHE A 50 -4.95 4.22 -20.47
CA PHE A 50 -5.71 4.89 -21.51
C PHE A 50 -7.20 4.62 -21.35
N LYS A 51 -8.02 5.55 -21.85
CA LYS A 51 -9.48 5.43 -21.84
C LYS A 51 -9.96 4.10 -22.43
N ASP A 52 -9.39 3.68 -23.56
CA ASP A 52 -9.75 2.47 -24.28
C ASP A 52 -8.56 1.94 -25.09
N LYS A 53 -8.69 0.73 -25.60
CA LYS A 53 -7.63 0.02 -26.33
C LYS A 53 -7.25 0.73 -27.64
N GLU A 54 -8.22 1.29 -28.34
CA GLU A 54 -7.96 2.01 -29.60
C GLU A 54 -7.10 3.26 -29.35
N SER A 55 -7.45 4.05 -28.33
CA SER A 55 -6.70 5.22 -27.89
C SER A 55 -5.26 4.85 -27.50
N MET A 56 -5.09 3.76 -26.76
CA MET A 56 -3.76 3.25 -26.38
C MET A 56 -2.88 2.96 -27.60
N TRP A 57 -3.38 2.16 -28.55
CA TRP A 57 -2.61 1.79 -29.74
C TRP A 57 -2.33 2.99 -30.65
N ARG A 58 -3.28 3.91 -30.79
CA ARG A 58 -3.11 5.14 -31.56
C ARG A 58 -2.01 6.05 -31.00
N ARG A 59 -1.78 5.99 -29.69
CA ARG A 59 -0.83 6.82 -28.93
C ARG A 59 0.44 6.08 -28.51
N TRP A 60 0.60 4.82 -28.94
CA TRP A 60 1.69 3.96 -28.51
C TRP A 60 3.06 4.57 -28.80
N ASP A 61 3.31 4.93 -30.05
CA ASP A 61 4.61 5.49 -30.47
C ASP A 61 4.88 6.86 -29.81
N GLU A 62 3.85 7.71 -29.69
CA GLU A 62 3.96 9.00 -29.02
C GLU A 62 4.38 8.83 -27.56
N LEU A 63 3.75 7.88 -26.85
CA LEU A 63 4.07 7.59 -25.46
C LEU A 63 5.54 7.18 -25.28
N PHE A 64 5.99 6.17 -26.02
CA PHE A 64 7.37 5.67 -25.89
C PHE A 64 8.40 6.70 -26.35
N GLN A 65 8.11 7.49 -27.39
CA GLN A 65 8.99 8.57 -27.83
C GLN A 65 9.12 9.68 -26.78
N MET A 66 8.00 10.10 -26.17
CA MET A 66 8.02 11.16 -25.16
C MET A 66 8.73 10.72 -23.89
N VAL A 67 8.45 9.50 -23.40
CA VAL A 67 9.14 8.95 -22.23
C VAL A 67 10.62 8.73 -22.51
N GLY A 68 10.98 8.21 -23.70
CA GLY A 68 12.38 7.98 -24.09
C GLY A 68 13.23 9.26 -24.13
N ARG A 69 12.62 10.42 -24.39
CA ARG A 69 13.32 11.73 -24.37
C ARG A 69 13.69 12.20 -22.97
N LEU A 70 13.09 11.66 -21.92
CA LEU A 70 13.37 12.04 -20.53
C LEU A 70 14.73 11.51 -20.04
N ASN A 71 15.33 10.54 -20.74
CA ASN A 71 16.59 9.89 -20.35
C ASN A 71 16.54 9.35 -18.90
N LEU A 72 15.38 8.80 -18.52
CA LEU A 72 15.12 8.13 -17.25
C LEU A 72 15.00 6.62 -17.48
N LEU A 73 15.39 5.83 -16.48
CA LEU A 73 15.09 4.39 -16.47
C LEU A 73 13.62 4.22 -16.09
N VAL A 74 12.77 4.05 -17.09
CA VAL A 74 11.31 3.91 -16.91
C VAL A 74 10.87 2.56 -17.45
N HIS A 75 10.28 1.74 -16.59
CA HIS A 75 9.59 0.54 -17.00
C HIS A 75 8.11 0.88 -17.20
N LEU A 76 7.72 1.03 -18.47
CA LEU A 76 6.42 1.55 -18.86
C LEU A 76 5.46 0.43 -19.25
N ILE A 77 4.31 0.36 -18.56
CA ILE A 77 3.23 -0.57 -18.83
C ILE A 77 1.99 0.23 -19.30
N PRO A 78 1.78 0.41 -20.61
CA PRO A 78 0.55 0.96 -21.14
C PRO A 78 -0.58 -0.08 -21.10
N LYS A 79 -1.76 0.30 -20.63
CA LYS A 79 -2.99 -0.52 -20.65
C LYS A 79 -4.20 0.34 -20.94
N SER A 80 -5.22 -0.24 -21.57
CA SER A 80 -6.58 0.33 -21.51
C SER A 80 -7.24 0.08 -20.15
N MET A 81 -8.35 0.77 -19.86
CA MET A 81 -9.11 0.53 -18.63
C MET A 81 -9.53 -0.94 -18.47
N ASP A 82 -10.00 -1.56 -19.55
CA ASP A 82 -10.45 -2.96 -19.53
C ASP A 82 -9.26 -3.92 -19.32
N GLU A 83 -8.16 -3.71 -20.05
CA GLU A 83 -6.94 -4.52 -19.89
C GLU A 83 -6.29 -4.34 -18.50
N PHE A 84 -6.48 -3.19 -17.85
CA PHE A 84 -6.08 -3.00 -16.47
C PHE A 84 -6.98 -3.79 -15.53
N ALA A 85 -8.30 -3.70 -15.65
CA ALA A 85 -9.24 -4.44 -14.81
C ALA A 85 -9.07 -5.97 -14.92
N GLU A 86 -8.69 -6.47 -16.09
CA GLU A 86 -8.46 -7.89 -16.38
C GLU A 86 -6.99 -8.33 -16.21
N SER A 87 -6.14 -7.47 -15.63
CA SER A 87 -4.73 -7.81 -15.42
C SER A 87 -4.54 -8.97 -14.45
N GLU A 88 -3.36 -9.58 -14.52
CA GLU A 88 -3.00 -10.71 -13.67
C GLU A 88 -3.15 -10.34 -12.16
N PRO A 89 -3.74 -11.22 -11.33
CA PRO A 89 -4.07 -10.91 -9.93
C PRO A 89 -2.90 -10.44 -9.05
N THR A 90 -1.69 -10.96 -9.23
CA THR A 90 -0.52 -10.50 -8.47
C THR A 90 -0.10 -9.09 -8.86
N PHE A 91 -0.11 -8.75 -10.15
CA PHE A 91 0.10 -7.38 -10.61
C PHE A 91 -0.96 -6.42 -10.07
N LEU A 92 -2.24 -6.78 -10.17
CA LEU A 92 -3.34 -5.97 -9.62
C LEU A 92 -3.17 -5.73 -8.12
N ARG A 93 -2.80 -6.76 -7.36
CA ARG A 93 -2.57 -6.63 -5.92
C ARG A 93 -1.44 -5.67 -5.61
N GLU A 94 -0.34 -5.73 -6.37
CA GLU A 94 0.80 -4.83 -6.19
C GLU A 94 0.39 -3.38 -6.43
N VAL A 95 -0.24 -3.09 -7.58
CA VAL A 95 -0.68 -1.74 -7.94
C VAL A 95 -1.74 -1.21 -6.97
N LEU A 96 -2.72 -2.01 -6.56
CA LEU A 96 -3.77 -1.56 -5.64
C LEU A 96 -3.29 -1.34 -4.21
N LYS A 97 -2.26 -2.08 -3.78
CA LYS A 97 -1.75 -1.99 -2.40
C LYS A 97 -0.68 -0.91 -2.26
N HIS A 98 0.21 -0.80 -3.24
CA HIS A 98 1.40 0.03 -3.17
C HIS A 98 1.40 1.18 -4.17
N GLY A 99 0.49 1.19 -5.14
CA GLY A 99 0.47 2.18 -6.20
C GLY A 99 0.22 3.61 -5.69
N VAL A 100 1.00 4.54 -6.23
CA VAL A 100 0.85 5.98 -6.03
C VAL A 100 0.26 6.58 -7.31
N VAL A 101 -0.94 7.13 -7.21
CA VAL A 101 -1.57 7.84 -8.33
C VAL A 101 -0.87 9.18 -8.53
N LEU A 102 -0.15 9.32 -9.64
CA LEU A 102 0.54 10.57 -10.01
C LEU A 102 -0.39 11.50 -10.81
N TYR A 103 -1.26 10.90 -11.62
CA TYR A 103 -2.25 11.63 -12.43
C TYR A 103 -3.52 10.80 -12.53
N SER A 104 -4.66 11.47 -12.50
CA SER A 104 -5.97 10.86 -12.73
C SER A 104 -6.92 11.89 -13.32
N LYS A 105 -7.68 11.49 -14.34
CA LYS A 105 -8.83 12.24 -14.85
C LYS A 105 -9.97 11.29 -15.21
N TYR A 106 -11.18 11.84 -15.24
CA TYR A 106 -12.36 11.10 -15.70
C TYR A 106 -12.13 10.52 -17.12
N PRO A 107 -12.54 9.27 -17.40
CA PRO A 107 -13.38 8.36 -16.59
C PRO A 107 -12.66 7.54 -15.51
N PHE A 108 -11.34 7.62 -15.38
CA PHE A 108 -10.63 6.88 -14.33
C PHE A 108 -10.90 7.51 -12.96
N ARG A 109 -11.44 6.73 -12.02
CA ARG A 109 -11.75 7.18 -10.66
C ARG A 109 -10.69 6.67 -9.70
N SER A 110 -10.00 7.59 -9.06
CA SER A 110 -9.15 7.31 -7.91
C SER A 110 -9.86 7.78 -6.63
N PHE A 111 -9.74 6.99 -5.57
CA PHE A 111 -10.27 7.37 -4.26
C PHE A 111 -9.15 8.01 -3.45
N LEU A 112 -9.50 9.07 -2.71
CA LEU A 112 -8.55 9.70 -1.82
C LEU A 112 -8.08 8.68 -0.79
N SER A 113 -6.77 8.44 -0.74
CA SER A 113 -6.19 7.85 0.47
C SER A 113 -6.53 8.79 1.61
N PRO A 114 -7.00 8.28 2.76
CA PRO A 114 -7.39 9.13 3.85
C PRO A 114 -6.13 9.81 4.45
N LEU A 115 -5.80 10.97 3.89
CA LEU A 115 -4.64 11.78 4.26
C LEU A 115 -4.76 12.14 5.73
N GLY A 116 -3.73 11.81 6.51
CA GLY A 116 -3.70 12.04 7.95
C GLY A 116 -4.39 10.97 8.80
N LEU A 117 -5.04 9.94 8.21
CA LEU A 117 -5.56 8.83 8.99
C LEU A 117 -4.48 7.76 9.23
N LYS A 118 -4.43 7.27 10.47
CA LYS A 118 -3.47 6.22 10.83
C LYS A 118 -4.02 4.88 10.35
N ARG A 119 -3.21 4.15 9.57
CA ARG A 119 -3.50 2.76 9.20
C ARG A 119 -3.29 1.87 10.42
N MET A 120 -4.34 1.15 10.77
CA MET A 120 -4.36 0.24 11.90
C MET A 120 -4.86 -1.13 11.42
N VAL A 121 -4.55 -2.17 12.18
CA VAL A 121 -5.03 -3.52 11.96
C VAL A 121 -5.87 -3.92 13.16
N LEU A 122 -7.12 -4.29 12.92
CA LEU A 122 -7.98 -4.94 13.91
C LEU A 122 -7.69 -6.43 13.88
N VAL A 123 -7.12 -6.92 14.97
CA VAL A 123 -6.79 -8.33 15.18
C VAL A 123 -7.82 -8.94 16.11
N ALA A 124 -8.67 -9.81 15.57
CA ALA A 124 -9.60 -10.63 16.32
C ALA A 124 -9.00 -12.03 16.53
N TYR A 125 -8.97 -12.52 17.77
CA TYR A 125 -8.38 -13.81 18.12
C TYR A 125 -9.25 -14.62 19.08
N SER A 126 -9.19 -15.95 18.96
CA SER A 126 -9.94 -16.89 19.80
C SER A 126 -9.01 -17.75 20.65
N MET A 127 -9.26 -17.77 21.97
CA MET A 127 -8.54 -18.63 22.92
C MET A 127 -9.32 -19.90 23.27
N ARG A 128 -10.40 -20.25 22.54
CA ARG A 128 -11.28 -21.37 22.92
C ARG A 128 -10.53 -22.71 23.02
N GLY A 129 -9.55 -22.95 22.13
CA GLY A 129 -8.72 -24.16 22.13
C GLY A 129 -7.59 -24.20 23.17
N LEU A 130 -7.39 -23.13 23.95
CA LEU A 130 -6.29 -23.06 24.91
C LEU A 130 -6.70 -23.57 26.31
N GLY A 131 -5.77 -24.31 26.92
CA GLY A 131 -5.83 -24.62 28.35
C GLY A 131 -5.67 -23.37 29.22
N GLN A 132 -6.15 -23.43 30.47
CA GLN A 132 -6.15 -22.28 31.39
C GLN A 132 -4.74 -21.69 31.61
N ARG A 133 -3.71 -22.53 31.68
CA ARG A 133 -2.32 -22.09 31.84
C ARG A 133 -1.85 -21.21 30.67
N ASP A 134 -2.14 -21.62 29.44
CA ASP A 134 -1.68 -20.91 28.25
C ASP A 134 -2.55 -19.68 27.95
N LYS A 135 -3.85 -19.72 28.29
CA LYS A 135 -4.71 -18.52 28.34
C LYS A 135 -4.09 -17.44 29.21
N MET A 136 -3.73 -17.79 30.45
CA MET A 136 -3.15 -16.83 31.38
C MET A 136 -1.78 -16.30 30.90
N ARG A 137 -0.93 -17.16 30.34
CA ARG A 137 0.35 -16.73 29.75
C ARG A 137 0.16 -15.76 28.60
N LEU A 138 -0.77 -16.06 27.68
CA LEU A 138 -1.06 -15.19 26.55
C LEU A 138 -1.62 -13.84 27.03
N VAL A 139 -2.56 -13.84 27.98
CA VAL A 139 -3.11 -12.60 28.57
C VAL A 139 -2.00 -11.75 29.18
N TYR A 140 -1.10 -12.35 29.98
CA TYR A 140 0.02 -11.62 30.56
C TYR A 140 1.03 -11.12 29.52
N ARG A 141 1.27 -11.87 28.44
CA ARG A 141 2.14 -11.41 27.35
C ARG A 141 1.53 -10.22 26.63
N LEU A 142 0.23 -10.28 26.31
CA LEU A 142 -0.47 -9.25 25.54
C LEU A 142 -0.64 -7.97 26.35
N TYR A 143 -1.11 -8.09 27.60
CA TYR A 143 -1.58 -6.94 28.40
C TYR A 143 -0.71 -6.63 29.61
N GLY A 144 0.31 -7.46 29.89
CA GLY A 144 1.20 -7.25 31.02
C GLY A 144 0.58 -7.65 32.37
N ARG A 145 1.27 -7.23 33.43
CA ARG A 145 0.82 -7.31 34.84
C ARG A 145 0.86 -5.91 35.44
N LYS A 146 0.50 -5.77 36.72
CA LYS A 146 0.67 -4.51 37.46
C LYS A 146 2.10 -3.96 37.24
N GLY A 147 2.20 -2.81 36.59
CA GLY A 147 3.48 -2.14 36.28
C GLY A 147 4.15 -2.52 34.94
N ASP A 148 3.63 -3.49 34.18
CA ASP A 148 4.11 -3.82 32.83
C ASP A 148 3.05 -3.46 31.79
N ASN A 149 3.47 -2.73 30.75
CA ASN A 149 2.59 -2.26 29.68
C ASN A 149 2.14 -3.39 28.73
N GLY A 150 2.74 -4.59 28.79
CA GLY A 150 2.39 -5.70 27.89
C GLY A 150 2.76 -5.43 26.43
N LEU A 151 2.66 -6.45 25.58
CA LEU A 151 3.01 -6.34 24.16
C LEU A 151 2.13 -5.32 23.43
N VAL A 152 0.81 -5.33 23.67
CA VAL A 152 -0.16 -4.50 22.92
C VAL A 152 0.17 -3.01 23.06
N LYS A 153 0.37 -2.53 24.29
CA LYS A 153 0.69 -1.12 24.54
C LYS A 153 2.11 -0.76 24.09
N LYS A 154 3.09 -1.68 24.22
CA LYS A 154 4.46 -1.48 23.72
C LYS A 154 4.50 -1.26 22.20
N LEU A 155 3.60 -1.93 21.47
CA LEU A 155 3.44 -1.76 20.03
C LEU A 155 2.54 -0.57 19.65
N GLY A 156 2.15 0.28 20.60
CA GLY A 156 1.28 1.44 20.35
C GLY A 156 -0.16 1.07 20.01
N GLY A 157 -0.57 -0.17 20.26
CA GLY A 157 -1.93 -0.65 20.12
C GLY A 157 -2.75 -0.50 21.40
N PHE A 158 -4.03 -0.84 21.30
CA PHE A 158 -4.96 -0.86 22.43
C PHE A 158 -5.97 -1.99 22.29
N LYS A 159 -6.52 -2.41 23.43
CA LYS A 159 -7.59 -3.41 23.48
C LYS A 159 -8.91 -2.74 23.10
N VAL A 160 -9.57 -3.26 22.06
CA VAL A 160 -10.91 -2.80 21.65
C VAL A 160 -11.97 -3.54 22.47
N ALA A 161 -11.81 -4.85 22.60
CA ALA A 161 -12.68 -5.72 23.39
C ALA A 161 -11.92 -7.00 23.78
N GLU A 162 -12.57 -7.92 24.51
CA GLU A 162 -12.00 -9.26 24.71
C GLU A 162 -11.80 -9.95 23.36
N GLY A 163 -10.59 -10.48 23.15
CA GLY A 163 -10.23 -11.10 21.88
C GLY A 163 -10.06 -10.13 20.70
N CYS A 164 -10.10 -8.81 20.90
CA CYS A 164 -9.98 -7.82 19.83
C CYS A 164 -8.95 -6.73 20.18
N ILE A 165 -7.91 -6.61 19.36
CA ILE A 165 -6.82 -5.65 19.53
C ILE A 165 -6.73 -4.77 18.29
N LEU A 166 -6.55 -3.47 18.49
CA LEU A 166 -6.21 -2.54 17.42
C LEU A 166 -4.75 -2.13 17.54
N ILE A 167 -3.99 -2.24 16.45
CA ILE A 167 -2.55 -1.98 16.45
C ILE A 167 -2.14 -1.22 15.18
N PRO A 168 -1.11 -0.35 15.21
CA PRO A 168 -0.52 0.21 13.99
C PRO A 168 -0.11 -0.88 12.99
N GLU A 169 -0.34 -0.63 11.70
CA GLU A 169 -0.06 -1.61 10.63
C GLU A 169 1.39 -2.09 10.60
N ASP A 170 2.33 -1.16 10.79
CA ASP A 170 3.78 -1.39 10.87
C ASP A 170 4.19 -2.31 12.04
N ALA A 171 3.42 -2.33 13.12
CA ALA A 171 3.67 -3.15 14.30
C ALA A 171 2.88 -4.48 14.32
N SER A 172 1.97 -4.69 13.37
CA SER A 172 1.02 -5.81 13.37
C SER A 172 1.70 -7.18 13.31
N ASN A 173 2.79 -7.32 12.54
CA ASN A 173 3.52 -8.58 12.39
C ASN A 173 4.05 -9.13 13.73
N ALA A 174 4.53 -8.28 14.62
CA ALA A 174 5.03 -8.70 15.93
C ALA A 174 3.90 -9.27 16.81
N LEU A 175 2.70 -8.67 16.75
CA LEU A 175 1.52 -9.16 17.46
C LEU A 175 1.04 -10.50 16.86
N LEU A 176 0.95 -10.60 15.53
CA LEU A 176 0.52 -11.81 14.86
C LEU A 176 1.44 -12.99 15.19
N LYS A 177 2.77 -12.78 15.14
CA LYS A 177 3.74 -13.80 15.55
C LYS A 177 3.54 -14.25 16.99
N ALA A 178 3.33 -13.31 17.91
CA ALA A 178 3.09 -13.61 19.32
C ALA A 178 1.80 -14.42 19.56
N LEU A 179 0.77 -14.24 18.74
CA LEU A 179 -0.47 -15.02 18.76
C LEU A 179 -0.26 -16.40 18.14
N THR A 180 0.40 -16.49 16.97
CA THR A 180 0.67 -17.76 16.29
C THR A 180 1.53 -18.71 17.14
N GLU A 181 2.45 -18.20 17.96
CA GLU A 181 3.22 -19.00 18.94
C GLU A 181 2.34 -19.78 19.94
N TYR A 182 1.10 -19.34 20.14
CA TYR A 182 0.11 -20.02 20.99
C TYR A 182 -0.92 -20.82 20.17
N CYS A 183 -0.76 -20.96 18.86
CA CYS A 183 -1.71 -21.66 17.98
C CYS A 183 -3.16 -21.16 18.10
N VAL A 184 -3.36 -19.86 18.40
CA VAL A 184 -4.71 -19.26 18.43
C VAL A 184 -5.20 -18.95 17.02
N GLU A 185 -6.50 -19.12 16.80
CA GLU A 185 -7.16 -18.68 15.57
C GLU A 185 -7.18 -17.14 15.53
N VAL A 186 -6.75 -16.55 14.42
CA VAL A 186 -6.64 -15.10 14.24
C VAL A 186 -7.29 -14.68 12.93
N LYS A 187 -8.01 -13.55 12.97
CA LYS A 187 -8.49 -12.80 11.81
C LYS A 187 -7.96 -11.37 11.90
N ALA A 188 -7.44 -10.85 10.80
CA ALA A 188 -6.88 -9.50 10.72
C ALA A 188 -7.65 -8.68 9.68
N PHE A 189 -8.04 -7.46 10.05
CA PHE A 189 -8.75 -6.53 9.18
C PHE A 189 -8.00 -5.21 9.14
N ASN A 190 -7.69 -4.72 7.94
CA ASN A 190 -7.14 -3.38 7.78
C ASN A 190 -8.24 -2.33 8.01
N VAL A 191 -7.96 -1.36 8.88
CA VAL A 191 -8.89 -0.28 9.21
C VAL A 191 -8.18 1.06 9.22
N TYR A 192 -8.88 2.11 8.78
CA TYR A 192 -8.41 3.48 8.88
C TYR A 192 -9.07 4.14 10.08
N VAL A 193 -8.27 4.76 10.94
CA VAL A 193 -8.78 5.40 12.16
C VAL A 193 -8.49 6.89 12.11
N GLN A 194 -9.56 7.67 12.27
CA GLN A 194 -9.50 9.08 12.62
C GLN A 194 -9.54 9.19 14.13
N ARG A 195 -8.46 9.71 14.72
CA ARG A 195 -8.52 10.13 16.11
C ARG A 195 -9.17 11.50 16.13
N GLU A 196 -10.35 11.57 16.72
CA GLU A 196 -10.83 12.82 17.31
C GLU A 196 -10.08 12.92 18.65
N ASP A 197 -9.06 13.77 18.71
CA ASP A 197 -8.39 14.11 19.97
C ASP A 197 -9.33 14.92 20.88
#